data_AF-A0A661SPC3-F1
#
_entry.id   AF-A0A661SPC3-F1
#
_cell.length_a   1.000
_cell.length_b   1.000
_cell.length_c   1.000
_cell.angle_alpha   90.00
_cell.angle_beta   90.00
_cell.angle_gamma   90.00
#
_symmetry.space_group_name_H-M   'P 1'
#
loop_
_entity.id
_entity.type
_entity.pdbx_description
1 polymer ?
#
loop_
_entity_poly.entity_id
_entity_poly.type
_entity_poly.pdbx_seq_one_letter_code
_entity_poly.pdbx_strand_id
1 'polypeptide(L)' 'MNSVTLIIGLGIFFFLLTCWAILDVAQKDFGSTEKKAMWGVIAWIPFIGFVVYFLFGAKKGQKDSDGQET' A
#
# COMPACT_ATOMS: atom_id res chain seq x y z
N MET A 1 -22.92 -9.73 -19.89
CA MET A 1 -21.94 -9.99 -18.82
C MET A 1 -22.72 -10.23 -17.54
N ASN A 2 -22.51 -11.36 -16.86
CA ASN A 2 -23.27 -11.69 -15.66
C ASN A 2 -22.73 -10.86 -14.48
N SER A 3 -23.61 -10.28 -13.66
CA SER A 3 -23.21 -9.44 -12.51
C SER A 3 -22.25 -10.18 -11.56
N VAL A 4 -22.42 -11.50 -11.45
CA VAL A 4 -21.53 -12.39 -10.68
C VAL A 4 -20.09 -12.35 -11.22
N THR A 5 -19.90 -12.40 -12.53
CA THR A 5 -18.57 -12.35 -13.17
C THR A 5 -17.89 -11.00 -12.90
N LEU A 6 -18.65 -9.90 -12.92
CA LEU A 6 -18.13 -8.57 -12.61
C LEU A 6 -17.66 -8.46 -11.15
N ILE A 7 -18.46 -8.97 -10.20
CA ILE A 7 -18.14 -8.95 -8.77
C ILE A 7 -16.88 -9.78 -8.49
N ILE A 8 -16.78 -10.98 -9.08
CA ILE A 8 -15.60 -11.84 -8.93
C ILE A 8 -14.36 -11.18 -9.52
N GLY A 9 -14.47 -10.63 -10.74
CA GLY A 9 -13.35 -9.93 -11.39
C GLY A 9 -12.86 -8.75 -10.56
N LEU A 10 -13.78 -7.96 -10.01
CA LEU A 10 -13.46 -6.82 -9.15
C LEU A 10 -12.79 -7.28 -7.83
N GLY A 11 -13.29 -8.33 -7.20
CA GLY A 11 -12.71 -8.90 -5.99
C GLY A 11 -11.27 -9.38 -6.21
N ILE A 12 -11.02 -10.11 -7.30
CA ILE A 12 -9.67 -10.57 -7.67
C ILE A 12 -8.75 -9.37 -7.94
N PHE A 13 -9.22 -8.37 -8.68
CA PHE A 13 -8.44 -7.16 -8.97
C PHE A 13 -8.00 -6.44 -7.69
N PHE A 14 -8.93 -6.20 -6.75
CA PHE A 14 -8.61 -5.57 -5.47
C PHE A 14 -7.69 -6.42 -4.61
N PHE A 15 -7.88 -7.74 -4.59
CA PHE A 15 -7.01 -8.66 -3.87
C PHE A 15 -5.57 -8.59 -4.39
N LEU A 16 -5.38 -8.61 -5.71
CA LEU A 16 -4.06 -8.49 -6.33
C LEU A 16 -3.39 -7.15 -5.99
N LEU A 17 -4.16 -6.05 -5.96
CA LEU A 17 -3.65 -4.73 -5.56
C LEU A 17 -3.23 -4.69 -4.09
N THR A 18 -3.96 -5.33 -3.19
CA THR A 18 -3.57 -5.47 -1.78
C THR A 18 -2.28 -6.29 -1.65
N CYS A 19 -2.18 -7.44 -2.33
CA CYS A 19 -0.96 -8.24 -2.34
C CYS A 19 0.24 -7.44 -2.89
N TRP A 20 0.05 -6.69 -3.97
CA TRP A 20 1.09 -5.84 -4.53
C TRP A 20 1.52 -4.75 -3.55
N ALA A 21 0.58 -4.03 -2.92
CA ALA A 21 0.92 -3.02 -1.92
C ALA A 21 1.75 -3.60 -0.76
N ILE A 22 1.41 -4.80 -0.27
CA ILE A 22 2.17 -5.49 0.76
C ILE A 22 3.59 -5.82 0.29
N LEU A 23 3.75 -6.35 -0.93
CA LEU A 23 5.06 -6.66 -1.51
C LEU A 23 5.90 -5.39 -1.71
N ASP A 24 5.29 -4.29 -2.16
CA ASP A 24 5.97 -3.01 -2.35
C ASP A 24 6.44 -2.41 -1.02
N VAL A 25 5.64 -2.50 0.06
CA VAL A 25 6.07 -2.16 1.43
C VAL A 25 7.23 -3.03 1.89
N ALA A 26 7.16 -4.34 1.64
CA ALA A 26 8.18 -5.28 2.08
C ALA A 26 9.54 -5.02 1.40
N GLN A 27 9.50 -4.73 0.10
CA GLN A 27 10.68 -4.45 -0.73
C GLN A 27 11.26 -3.05 -0.49
N LYS A 28 10.45 -2.07 -0.09
CA LYS A 28 10.93 -0.72 0.23
C LYS A 28 11.59 -0.64 1.60
N ASP A 29 12.68 0.12 1.65
CA ASP A 29 13.35 0.51 2.88
C ASP A 29 12.98 1.95 3.24
N PHE A 30 12.13 2.11 4.25
CA PHE A 30 11.63 3.41 4.72
C PHE A 30 12.61 4.16 5.65
N GLY A 31 13.85 3.66 5.79
CA GLY A 31 14.88 4.22 6.67
C GLY A 31 14.62 4.07 8.18
N SER A 32 13.38 3.81 8.60
CA SER A 32 13.00 3.49 9.98
C SER A 32 12.03 2.31 10.03
N THR A 33 12.26 1.39 10.96
CA THR A 33 11.41 0.21 11.21
C THR A 33 9.98 0.61 11.61
N GLU A 34 9.81 1.70 12.35
CA GLU A 34 8.48 2.19 12.76
C GLU A 34 7.65 2.68 11.56
N LYS A 35 8.29 3.43 10.64
CA LYS A 35 7.62 3.90 9.41
C LYS A 35 7.24 2.72 8.51
N LYS A 36 8.10 1.70 8.41
CA LYS A 36 7.81 0.48 7.66
C LYS A 36 6.63 -0.28 8.25
N ALA A 37 6.57 -0.41 9.57
CA ALA A 37 5.46 -1.05 10.26
C ALA A 37 4.13 -0.29 10.06
N MET A 38 4.15 1.04 10.16
CA MET A 38 2.96 1.88 9.92
C MET A 38 2.40 1.69 8.50
N TRP A 39 3.25 1.77 7.47
CA TRP A 39 2.81 1.55 6.10
C TRP A 39 2.38 0.11 5.83
N GLY A 40 2.99 -0.87 6.51
CA GLY A 40 2.55 -2.26 6.49
C GLY A 40 1.13 -2.43 7.03
N VAL A 41 0.81 -1.88 8.20
CA VAL A 41 -0.53 -1.95 8.79
C VAL A 41 -1.58 -1.29 7.88
N ILE A 42 -1.24 -0.15 7.28
CA ILE A 42 -2.13 0.55 6.33
C ILE A 42 -2.36 -0.31 5.08
N ALA A 43 -1.32 -0.91 4.50
CA ALA A 43 -1.44 -1.75 3.29
C ALA A 43 -2.26 -3.03 3.52
N TRP A 44 -2.35 -3.51 4.77
CA TRP A 44 -3.14 -4.68 5.15
C TRP A 44 -4.66 -4.42 5.20
N ILE A 45 -5.11 -3.16 5.16
CA ILE A 45 -6.54 -2.84 5.11
C ILE A 45 -7.07 -3.14 3.70
N PRO A 46 -7.94 -4.14 3.50
CA PRO A 46 -8.49 -4.45 2.18
C PRO A 46 -9.31 -3.27 1.64
N PHE A 47 -9.34 -3.10 0.32
CA PHE A 47 -10.03 -2.04 -0.44
C PHE A 47 -9.53 -0.61 -0.24
N ILE A 48 -9.16 -0.20 0.97
CA ILE A 48 -8.77 1.19 1.29
C ILE A 48 -7.24 1.30 1.42
N GLY A 49 -6.60 0.29 2.00
CA GLY A 49 -5.19 0.30 2.36
C GLY A 49 -4.27 0.47 1.18
N PHE A 50 -4.52 -0.25 0.08
CA PHE A 50 -3.71 -0.11 -1.14
C PHE A 50 -3.86 1.29 -1.76
N VAL A 51 -5.06 1.89 -1.73
CA VAL A 51 -5.30 3.23 -2.28
C VAL A 51 -4.49 4.27 -1.50
N VAL A 52 -4.62 4.25 -0.17
CA VAL A 52 -3.88 5.18 0.71
C VAL A 52 -2.38 4.96 0.58
N TYR A 53 -1.94 3.70 0.52
CA TYR A 53 -0.54 3.36 0.34
C TYR A 53 0.03 3.86 -1.00
N PHE A 54 -0.64 3.60 -2.13
CA PHE A 54 -0.15 4.06 -3.44
C PHE A 54 -0.15 5.59 -3.56
N LEU A 55 -1.12 6.28 -2.95
CA LEU A 55 -1.20 7.75 -3.01
C LEU A 55 -0.13 8.44 -2.15
N PHE A 56 0.11 7.96 -0.93
CA PHE A 56 0.94 8.67 0.05
C PHE A 56 2.19 7.90 0.50
N GLY A 57 2.13 6.57 0.56
CA GLY A 57 3.20 5.71 1.08
C GLY A 57 4.25 5.33 0.03
N ALA A 58 3.83 5.04 -1.20
CA ALA A 58 4.71 4.58 -2.27
C ALA A 58 5.77 5.62 -2.67
N LYS A 59 5.46 6.92 -2.54
CA LYS A 59 6.42 8.01 -2.81
C LYS A 59 7.40 8.25 -1.64
N LYS A 60 6.99 7.93 -0.41
CA LYS A 60 7.76 8.21 0.82
C LYS A 60 8.86 7.18 1.11
N GLY A 61 8.88 6.06 0.38
CA GLY A 61 9.94 5.04 0.44
C GLY A 61 11.20 5.38 -0.37
N GLN A 62 11.24 6.54 -1.02
CA GLN A 62 12.44 7.06 -1.68
C GLN A 62 12.85 8.32 -0.94
N LYS A 63 13.83 8.20 -0.03
CA LYS A 63 14.54 9.30 0.65
C LYS A 63 13.93 10.70 0.45
N ASP A 64 12.97 11.06 1.28
CA ASP A 64 12.79 12.48 1.60
C ASP A 64 13.91 12.85 2.58
N SER A 65 15.00 13.37 2.01
CA SER A 65 15.87 14.32 2.70
C SER A 65 15.05 15.58 2.97
N ASP A 66 14.34 15.64 4.10
CA ASP A 66 13.93 16.87 4.80
C ASP A 66 13.38 16.42 6.17
N GLY A 67 13.93 16.79 7.32
CA GLY A 67 14.44 18.10 7.65
C GLY A 67 13.33 18.97 8.26
N GLN A 68 12.68 18.53 9.35
CA GLN A 68 12.03 19.49 10.25
C GLN A 68 12.38 19.18 11.70
N GLU A 69 13.38 19.93 12.14
CA GLU A 69 13.65 20.37 13.50
C GLU A 69 12.51 21.32 13.93
N THR A 70 11.83 21.00 15.03
CA THR A 70 11.26 21.84 16.11
C THR A 70 10.11 21.12 16.81
#